data_AF-A0A354PKS5-F1
#
_entry.id   AF-A0A354PKS5-F1
#
_cell.length_a   1.000
_cell.length_b   1.000
_cell.length_c   1.000
_cell.angle_alpha   90.00
_cell.angle_beta   90.00
_cell.angle_gamma   90.00
#
_symmetry.space_group_name_H-M   'P 1'
#
loop_
_entity.id
_entity.type
_entity.pdbx_description
1 polymer ?
#
loop_
_entity_poly.entity_id
_entity_poly.type
_entity_poly.pdbx_seq_one_letter_code
_entity_poly.pdbx_strand_id
1 'polypeptide(L)'
;MNHDAHDPPLQENVVERLRSKIRQARASGFIVRQELLGTHQSTWCEIGGRKMLFLDAAQPAREQIATIDEVMADYRADAKRSSITVGQPDR
;
A
#
# COMPACT_ATOMS: atom_id res chain seq x y z
N MET A 1 41.05 -17.97 13.06
CA MET A 1 39.71 -18.62 13.04
C MET A 1 38.68 -17.52 13.17
N ASN A 2 38.20 -16.99 12.05
CA ASN A 2 37.17 -15.95 12.06
C ASN A 2 35.82 -16.65 12.12
N HIS A 3 35.13 -16.50 13.25
CA HIS A 3 33.70 -16.79 13.33
C HIS A 3 32.97 -15.62 12.67
N ASP A 4 32.74 -15.73 11.37
CA ASP A 4 31.70 -14.94 10.69
C ASP A 4 30.37 -15.31 11.34
N ALA A 5 29.90 -14.43 12.23
CA ALA A 5 28.58 -14.49 12.82
C ALA A 5 27.55 -14.24 11.71
N HIS A 6 27.14 -15.32 11.04
CA HIS A 6 26.01 -15.32 10.14
C HIS A 6 24.74 -15.28 11.02
N ASP A 7 24.37 -14.09 11.46
CA ASP A 7 23.06 -13.84 12.07
C ASP A 7 22.01 -14.23 11.02
N PRO A 8 21.14 -15.23 11.28
CA PRO A 8 20.09 -15.58 10.33
C PRO A 8 19.22 -14.34 10.12
N PRO A 9 18.84 -14.00 8.87
CA PRO A 9 18.01 -12.83 8.64
C PRO A 9 16.74 -12.99 9.48
N LEU A 10 16.56 -12.08 10.45
CA LEU A 10 15.37 -11.99 11.28
C LEU A 10 14.16 -12.11 10.36
N GLN A 11 13.46 -13.25 10.40
CA GLN A 11 12.28 -13.46 9.58
C GLN A 11 11.30 -12.32 9.89
N GLU A 12 11.09 -11.44 8.91
CA GLU A 12 10.29 -10.24 9.11
C GLU A 12 8.87 -10.65 9.52
N ASN A 13 8.48 -10.30 10.75
CA ASN A 13 7.16 -10.62 11.28
C ASN A 13 6.08 -9.85 10.48
N VAL A 14 4.87 -10.41 10.41
CA VAL A 14 3.71 -9.79 9.75
C VAL A 14 3.46 -8.34 10.16
N VAL A 15 3.77 -7.95 11.40
CA VAL A 15 3.65 -6.56 11.87
C VAL A 15 4.66 -5.64 11.18
N GLU A 16 5.92 -6.07 11.07
CA GLU A 16 6.96 -5.31 10.38
C GLU A 16 6.69 -5.20 8.88
N ARG A 17 6.19 -6.30 8.28
CA ARG A 17 5.70 -6.31 6.91
C ARG A 17 4.58 -5.29 6.70
N LEU A 18 3.58 -5.25 7.58
CA LEU A 18 2.49 -4.27 7.50
C LEU A 18 3.02 -2.84 7.60
N ARG A 19 3.92 -2.56 8.54
CA ARG A 19 4.58 -1.25 8.68
C ARG A 19 5.32 -0.87 7.39
N SER A 20 6.04 -1.81 6.79
CA SER A 20 6.74 -1.62 5.51
C SER A 20 5.77 -1.26 4.39
N LYS A 21 4.65 -1.98 4.27
CA LYS A 21 3.60 -1.72 3.26
C LYS A 21 2.95 -0.34 3.45
N ILE A 22 2.65 0.05 4.69
CA ILE A 22 2.14 1.38 5.01
C ILE A 22 3.14 2.48 4.60
N ARG A 23 4.43 2.29 4.86
CA ARG A 23 5.47 3.24 4.43
C ARG A 23 5.53 3.36 2.90
N GLN A 24 5.43 2.25 2.18
CA GLN A 24 5.44 2.23 0.71
C GLN A 24 4.21 2.96 0.12
N ALA A 25 3.02 2.74 0.69
CA ALA A 25 1.82 3.47 0.29
C ALA A 25 1.98 4.98 0.52
N ARG A 26 2.47 5.38 1.69
CA ARG A 26 2.76 6.80 2.01
C ARG A 26 3.78 7.43 1.06
N ALA A 27 4.83 6.71 0.71
CA ALA A 27 5.83 7.17 -0.26
C ALA A 27 5.22 7.39 -1.66
N SER A 28 4.12 6.70 -1.99
CA SER A 28 3.38 6.86 -3.24
C SER A 28 2.35 8.01 -3.21
N GLY A 29 2.32 8.78 -2.11
CA GLY A 29 1.44 9.92 -1.90
C GLY A 29 0.10 9.58 -1.23
N PHE A 30 -0.08 8.36 -0.71
CA PHE A 30 -1.27 8.02 0.05
C PHE A 30 -1.20 8.53 1.49
N ILE A 31 -2.33 9.03 1.96
CA ILE A 31 -2.59 9.25 3.38
C ILE A 31 -3.28 7.99 3.89
N VAL A 32 -2.54 7.20 4.65
CA VAL A 32 -3.03 5.93 5.22
C VAL A 32 -3.66 6.18 6.58
N ARG A 33 -4.95 5.87 6.71
CA ARG A 33 -5.70 5.89 7.98
C ARG A 33 -6.11 4.48 8.37
N GLN A 34 -5.82 4.12 9.61
CA GLN A 34 -6.33 2.89 10.23
C GLN A 34 -7.50 3.30 11.13
N GLU A 35 -8.71 2.91 10.76
CA GLU A 35 -9.94 3.26 11.48
C GLU A 35 -10.81 2.02 11.67
N LEU A 36 -11.70 2.02 12.66
CA LEU A 36 -12.70 0.96 12.78
C LEU A 36 -13.77 1.20 11.73
N LEU A 37 -13.74 0.43 10.65
CA LEU A 37 -14.64 0.63 9.51
C LEU A 37 -15.98 -0.11 9.69
N GLY A 38 -16.06 -1.07 10.61
CA GLY A 38 -17.29 -1.78 10.92
C GLY A 38 -17.80 -2.58 9.71
N THR A 39 -18.92 -2.15 9.11
CA THR A 39 -19.46 -2.76 7.88
C THR A 39 -18.88 -2.17 6.59
N HIS A 40 -18.06 -1.12 6.69
CA HIS A 40 -17.42 -0.51 5.53
C HIS A 40 -16.14 -1.27 5.15
N GLN A 41 -15.90 -1.43 3.85
CA GLN A 41 -14.70 -2.10 3.36
C GLN A 41 -13.51 -1.15 3.31
N SER A 42 -12.32 -1.71 3.57
CA SER A 42 -11.06 -1.03 3.31
C SER A 42 -10.98 -0.66 1.82
N THR A 43 -10.68 0.60 1.53
CA THR A 43 -10.75 1.14 0.16
C THR A 43 -9.80 2.33 0.03
N TRP A 44 -9.66 2.83 -1.20
CA TRP A 44 -8.98 4.08 -1.46
C TRP A 44 -9.83 5.02 -2.31
N CYS A 45 -9.61 6.31 -2.13
CA CYS A 45 -10.27 7.34 -2.91
C CYS A 45 -9.38 8.59 -3.03
N GLU A 46 -9.72 9.46 -3.97
CA GLU A 46 -9.11 10.79 -4.05
C GLU A 46 -10.10 11.84 -3.57
N ILE A 47 -9.71 12.60 -2.54
CA ILE A 47 -10.52 13.68 -1.96
C ILE A 47 -9.73 14.96 -2.06
N GLY A 48 -10.20 15.90 -2.89
CA GLY A 48 -9.53 17.19 -3.11
C GLY A 48 -8.08 17.04 -3.58
N GLY A 49 -7.80 16.10 -4.49
CA GLY A 49 -6.45 15.81 -5.00
C GLY A 49 -5.56 15.00 -4.04
N ARG A 50 -6.09 14.55 -2.89
CA ARG A 50 -5.35 13.76 -1.91
C ARG A 50 -5.80 12.31 -1.95
N LYS A 51 -4.86 11.39 -2.14
CA LYS A 51 -5.12 9.95 -2.13
C LYS A 51 -5.26 9.48 -0.69
N MET A 52 -6.45 9.02 -0.32
CA MET A 52 -6.76 8.50 1.00
C MET A 52 -6.88 6.99 0.91
N LEU A 53 -6.19 6.27 1.80
CA LEU A 53 -6.28 4.82 1.93
C LEU A 53 -6.80 4.51 3.34
N PHE A 54 -7.92 3.81 3.43
CA PHE A 54 -8.55 3.42 4.68
C PHE A 54 -8.34 1.93 4.91
N LEU A 55 -7.74 1.58 6.04
CA LEU A 55 -7.59 0.22 6.52
C LEU A 55 -8.49 0.02 7.73
N ASP A 56 -9.22 -1.09 7.75
CA ASP A 56 -9.94 -1.50 8.94
C ASP A 56 -8.96 -1.96 10.03
N ALA A 57 -8.92 -1.22 11.14
CA ALA A 57 -8.07 -1.53 12.28
C ALA A 57 -8.49 -2.83 12.99
N ALA A 58 -9.74 -3.28 12.82
CA ALA A 58 -10.21 -4.54 13.37
C ALA A 58 -9.70 -5.76 12.58
N GLN A 59 -9.21 -5.56 11.35
CA GLN A 59 -8.74 -6.65 10.51
C GLN A 59 -7.34 -7.13 10.93
N PRO A 60 -7.05 -8.44 10.83
CA PRO A 60 -5.70 -8.96 11.02
C PRO A 60 -4.67 -8.31 10.09
N ALA A 61 -3.42 -8.20 10.54
CA ALA A 61 -2.34 -7.57 9.78
C ALA A 61 -2.16 -8.14 8.36
N ARG A 62 -2.40 -9.44 8.18
CA ARG A 62 -2.35 -10.09 6.85
C ARG A 62 -3.41 -9.56 5.88
N GLU A 63 -4.62 -9.29 6.37
CA GLU A 63 -5.74 -8.79 5.55
C GLU A 63 -5.49 -7.32 5.19
N GLN A 64 -4.98 -6.55 6.15
CA GLN A 64 -4.55 -5.17 5.91
C GLN A 64 -3.41 -5.11 4.87
N ILE A 65 -2.43 -6.04 4.92
CA ILE A 65 -1.38 -6.16 3.90
C ILE A 65 -1.97 -6.45 2.53
N ALA A 66 -2.87 -7.45 2.43
CA ALA A 66 -3.52 -7.80 1.17
C ALA A 66 -4.26 -6.61 0.57
N THR A 67 -5.01 -5.87 1.40
CA THR A 67 -5.70 -4.65 1.01
C THR A 67 -4.73 -3.59 0.46
N ILE A 68 -3.61 -3.34 1.14
CA ILE A 68 -2.62 -2.35 0.66
C ILE A 68 -2.08 -2.80 -0.70
N ASP A 69 -1.79 -4.08 -0.88
CA ASP A 69 -1.27 -4.60 -2.15
C ASP A 69 -2.26 -4.47 -3.30
N GLU A 70 -3.54 -4.75 -3.06
CA GLU A 70 -4.63 -4.55 -4.02
C GLU A 70 -4.77 -3.07 -4.42
N VAL A 71 -4.88 -2.18 -3.42
CA VAL A 71 -4.99 -0.72 -3.66
C VAL A 71 -3.80 -0.18 -4.45
N MET A 72 -2.58 -0.62 -4.10
CA MET A 72 -1.37 -0.18 -4.78
C MET A 72 -1.30 -0.71 -6.22
N ALA A 73 -1.82 -1.91 -6.49
CA ALA A 73 -1.92 -2.45 -7.84
C ALA A 73 -2.93 -1.66 -8.68
N ASP A 74 -4.12 -1.39 -8.12
CA ASP A 74 -5.17 -0.59 -8.77
C ASP A 74 -4.68 0.82 -9.11
N TYR A 75 -4.06 1.50 -8.14
CA TYR A 75 -3.51 2.84 -8.35
C TYR A 75 -2.46 2.89 -9.46
N ARG A 76 -1.58 1.89 -9.54
CA ARG A 76 -0.58 1.79 -10.61
C ARG A 76 -1.23 1.54 -11.97
N ALA A 77 -2.28 0.73 -12.01
CA ALA A 77 -3.04 0.48 -13.24
C ALA A 77 -3.72 1.76 -13.73
N ASP A 78 -4.32 2.54 -12.83
CA ASP A 78 -4.97 3.81 -13.16
C ASP A 78 -3.96 4.88 -13.60
N ALA A 79 -2.83 5.01 -12.91
CA ALA A 79 -1.75 5.91 -13.31
C ALA A 79 -1.20 5.58 -14.72
N LYS A 80 -1.12 4.28 -15.05
CA LYS A 80 -0.72 3.83 -16.38
C LYS A 80 -1.76 4.18 -17.45
N ARG A 81 -3.06 4.06 -17.16
CA ARG A 81 -4.12 4.48 -18.10
C ARG A 81 -4.09 5.98 -18.35
N SER A 82 -3.96 6.78 -17.30
CA SER A 82 -3.95 8.25 -17.41
C SER A 82 -2.74 8.81 -18.16
N SER A 83 -1.62 8.09 -18.18
CA SER A 83 -0.40 8.49 -18.92
C SER A 83 -0.41 8.11 -20.40
N ILE A 84 -1.27 7.17 -20.82
CA ILE A 84 -1.40 6.77 -22.23
C ILE A 84 -2.19 7.82 -23.04
N THR A 85 -3.12 8.55 -22.40
CA THR A 85 -3.97 9.54 -23.08
C THR A 85 -3.28 10.87 -23.42
N VAL A 86 -2.03 11.08 -22.99
CA VAL A 86 -1.25 12.32 -23.26
C VAL A 86 -0.33 12.16 -24.48
N GLY A 87 -0.39 11.03 -25.18
CA GLY A 87 0.58 10.66 -26.22
C GLY A 87 0.05 10.42 -27.64
N GLN A 88 -1.07 11.01 -28.07
CA GLN A 88 -1.52 10.87 -29.47
C GLN A 88 -1.76 12.23 -30.13
N PRO A 89 -0.74 12.82 -30.79
CA PRO A 89 -0.97 13.87 -31.77
C PRO A 89 -1.55 13.24 -33.05
N ASP A 90 -2.62 13.88 -33.50
CA ASP A 90 -3.32 13.77 -34.78
C ASP A 90 -2.39 13.44 -35.96
N ARG A 91 -2.74 12.40 -36.73
CA ARG A 91 -2.31 12.25 -38.12
C ARG A 91 -3.39 11.60 -38.96
#